data_AF-A0A090SWC8-F1
#
_entry.id   AF-A0A090SWC8-F1
#
_cell.length_a   1.000
_cell.length_b   1.000
_cell.length_c   1.000
_cell.angle_alpha   90.00
_cell.angle_beta   90.00
_cell.angle_gamma   90.00
#
_symmetry.space_group_name_H-M   'P 1'
#
loop_
_entity.id
_entity.type
_entity.pdbx_description
1 polymer ?
#
loop_
_entity_poly.entity_id
_entity_poly.type
_entity_poly.pdbx_seq_one_letter_code
_entity_poly.pdbx_strand_id
1 'polypeptide(L)'
;MPPQGDSLPVTESLLSDKVEHIIHHHSEITYPPELGIKVDVPEHLYNLGELHNLTISRGTLTAEERFKINEHMITGIQMLSSIPFPEDLQNVERIATTHHETMKGTGYPRRLTGDELSIPERILAVSDIFEALTASDRPYKKAKTVSQSLDILHKMALDNHVDIEVFRLFVRSKVYMDYANQFLEQSQIDTVDESKYLFDS
;
A
#
# COMPACT_ATOMS: atom_id res chain seq x y z
N MET A 1 -6.52 21.53 -28.25
CA MET A 1 -6.55 22.55 -29.32
C MET A 1 -5.66 23.68 -28.84
N PRO A 2 -4.77 24.26 -29.67
CA PRO A 2 -3.94 25.38 -29.21
C PRO A 2 -4.84 26.50 -28.70
N PRO A 3 -4.45 27.23 -27.65
CA PRO A 3 -5.22 28.36 -27.16
C PRO A 3 -5.48 29.34 -28.31
N GLN A 4 -6.76 29.57 -28.62
CA GLN A 4 -7.18 30.55 -29.61
C GLN A 4 -6.85 31.94 -29.06
N GLY A 5 -5.69 32.50 -29.41
CA GLY A 5 -5.33 33.85 -28.94
C GLY A 5 -4.01 34.40 -29.45
N ASP A 6 -2.98 33.57 -29.63
CA ASP A 6 -1.64 34.10 -29.86
C ASP A 6 -1.24 34.12 -31.34
N SER A 7 -0.79 35.28 -31.81
CA SER A 7 -0.22 35.44 -33.15
C SER A 7 1.14 34.74 -33.24
N LEU A 8 1.31 33.86 -34.22
CA LEU A 8 2.55 33.11 -34.40
C LEU A 8 3.68 33.97 -35.00
N PRO A 9 4.95 33.76 -34.59
CA PRO A 9 5.40 32.76 -33.61
C PRO A 9 5.19 33.21 -32.15
N VAL A 10 4.84 32.26 -31.28
CA VAL A 10 4.72 32.47 -29.82
C VAL A 10 5.91 31.85 -29.10
N THR A 11 6.32 32.46 -27.98
CA THR A 11 7.36 31.92 -27.08
C THR A 11 6.67 31.16 -25.96
N GLU A 12 7.03 29.89 -25.78
CA GLU A 12 6.55 29.07 -24.66
C GLU A 12 7.70 28.73 -23.72
N SER A 13 7.38 28.58 -22.43
CA SER A 13 8.35 28.08 -21.46
C SER A 13 8.55 26.57 -21.63
N LEU A 14 9.79 26.12 -21.50
CA LEU A 14 10.16 24.71 -21.71
C LEU A 14 9.53 23.76 -20.67
N LEU A 15 9.37 24.21 -19.42
CA LEU A 15 8.69 23.49 -18.36
C LEU A 15 7.56 24.37 -17.83
N SER A 16 6.31 23.93 -18.00
CA SER A 16 5.15 24.69 -17.55
C SER A 16 3.95 23.80 -17.23
N ASP A 17 3.22 24.17 -16.18
CA ASP A 17 1.91 23.58 -15.89
C ASP A 17 0.85 24.37 -16.66
N LYS A 18 0.19 23.70 -17.62
CA LYS A 18 -0.85 24.29 -18.47
C LYS A 18 -2.23 23.80 -18.03
N VAL A 19 -3.26 24.59 -18.30
CA VAL A 19 -4.66 24.22 -17.97
C VAL A 19 -5.07 22.93 -18.68
N GLU A 20 -4.59 22.69 -19.91
CA GLU A 20 -4.84 21.45 -20.65
C GLU A 20 -4.17 20.20 -20.04
N HIS A 21 -3.26 20.35 -19.09
CA HIS A 21 -2.66 19.23 -18.36
C HIS A 21 -3.58 18.72 -17.23
N ILE A 22 -4.61 19.47 -16.87
CA ILE A 22 -5.53 19.11 -15.79
C ILE A 22 -6.68 18.26 -16.34
N ILE A 23 -6.83 17.05 -15.80
CA ILE A 23 -7.95 16.16 -16.07
C ILE A 23 -8.85 16.15 -14.85
N HIS A 24 -10.07 16.67 -15.01
CA HIS A 24 -11.06 16.73 -13.94
C HIS A 24 -11.80 15.41 -13.77
N HIS A 25 -12.32 15.18 -12.57
CA HIS A 25 -13.26 14.10 -12.31
C HIS A 25 -14.54 14.30 -13.13
N HIS A 26 -15.12 13.20 -13.62
CA HIS A 26 -16.37 13.25 -14.40
C HIS A 26 -17.61 13.43 -13.51
N SER A 27 -17.49 13.06 -12.24
CA SER A 27 -18.54 13.14 -11.22
C SER A 27 -17.91 13.30 -9.85
N GLU A 28 -18.69 13.74 -8.88
CA GLU A 28 -18.28 13.73 -7.48
C GLU A 28 -18.01 12.29 -7.01
N ILE A 29 -16.85 12.08 -6.38
CA ILE A 29 -16.48 10.78 -5.83
C ILE A 29 -16.97 10.73 -4.38
N THR A 30 -18.00 9.95 -4.14
CA THR A 30 -18.53 9.67 -2.80
C THR A 30 -18.69 8.17 -2.61
N TYR A 31 -18.62 7.74 -1.35
CA TYR A 31 -18.76 6.34 -0.99
C TYR A 31 -19.85 6.18 0.08
N PRO A 32 -20.58 5.06 0.08
CA PRO A 32 -21.56 4.78 1.12
C PRO A 32 -20.92 4.82 2.53
N PRO A 33 -21.47 5.58 3.49
CA PRO A 33 -20.88 5.76 4.82
C PRO A 33 -20.61 4.45 5.57
N GLU A 34 -21.43 3.43 5.34
CA GLU A 34 -21.30 2.10 5.93
C GLU A 34 -19.99 1.38 5.57
N LEU A 35 -19.36 1.73 4.44
CA LEU A 35 -18.08 1.15 4.05
C LEU A 35 -16.90 1.75 4.82
N GLY A 36 -17.10 2.88 5.50
CA GLY A 36 -16.10 3.51 6.36
C GLY A 36 -14.86 4.04 5.64
N ILE A 37 -14.97 4.34 4.34
CA ILE A 37 -13.84 4.83 3.52
C ILE A 37 -13.49 6.27 3.92
N LYS A 38 -12.23 6.51 4.28
CA LYS A 38 -11.70 7.81 4.77
C LYS A 38 -10.50 8.31 3.96
N VAL A 39 -10.39 7.92 2.69
CA VAL A 39 -9.31 8.39 1.81
C VAL A 39 -9.55 9.84 1.39
N ASP A 40 -8.47 10.60 1.25
CA ASP A 40 -8.55 11.95 0.69
C ASP A 40 -8.59 11.83 -0.84
N VAL A 41 -9.68 12.30 -1.45
CA VAL A 41 -9.81 12.33 -2.91
C VAL A 41 -9.08 13.58 -3.43
N PRO A 42 -8.08 13.44 -4.32
CA PRO A 42 -7.42 14.57 -4.94
C PRO A 42 -8.39 15.43 -5.76
N GLU A 43 -8.11 16.73 -5.86
CA GLU A 43 -8.96 17.69 -6.58
C GLU A 43 -9.17 17.31 -8.05
N HIS A 44 -8.14 16.74 -8.67
CA HIS A 44 -8.13 16.36 -10.07
C HIS A 44 -8.05 14.84 -10.22
N LEU A 45 -8.57 14.32 -11.33
CA LEU A 45 -8.43 12.91 -11.67
C LEU A 45 -6.97 12.62 -12.05
N TYR A 46 -6.36 13.50 -12.83
CA TYR A 46 -4.93 13.51 -13.11
C TYR A 46 -4.44 14.95 -13.28
N ASN A 47 -3.20 15.18 -12.88
CA ASN A 47 -2.46 16.39 -13.19
C ASN A 47 -1.22 16.01 -14.00
N LEU A 48 -1.24 16.30 -15.30
CA LEU A 48 -0.13 16.01 -16.22
C LEU A 48 0.88 17.16 -16.30
N GLY A 49 0.82 18.11 -15.37
CA GLY A 49 1.72 19.26 -15.28
C GLY A 49 3.17 18.83 -15.20
N GLU A 50 4.02 19.42 -16.04
CA GLU A 50 5.45 19.06 -16.09
C GLU A 50 6.16 19.42 -14.77
N LEU A 51 5.91 20.62 -14.25
CA LEU A 51 6.53 21.05 -13.00
C LEU A 51 5.90 20.32 -11.81
N HIS A 52 4.58 20.14 -11.82
CA HIS A 52 3.88 19.34 -10.82
C HIS A 52 4.49 17.92 -10.69
N ASN A 53 4.65 17.22 -11.81
CA ASN A 53 5.18 15.86 -11.83
C ASN A 53 6.67 15.80 -11.46
N LEU A 54 7.45 16.83 -11.78
CA LEU A 54 8.88 16.90 -11.42
C LEU A 54 9.15 17.35 -9.99
N THR A 55 8.16 17.93 -9.29
CA THR A 55 8.32 18.47 -7.92
C THR A 55 7.90 17.49 -6.83
N ILE A 56 7.60 16.23 -7.18
CA ILE A 56 7.28 15.18 -6.19
C ILE A 56 8.41 15.01 -5.17
N SER A 57 8.11 15.19 -3.89
CA SER A 57 9.13 15.18 -2.84
C SER A 57 9.65 13.79 -2.49
N ARG A 58 8.84 12.74 -2.72
CA ARG A 58 9.15 11.35 -2.35
C ARG A 58 8.47 10.36 -3.29
N GLY A 59 9.21 9.33 -3.68
CA GLY A 59 8.72 8.29 -4.58
C GLY A 59 8.59 8.78 -6.02
N THR A 60 7.69 8.16 -6.77
CA THR A 60 7.51 8.40 -8.21
C THR A 60 6.06 8.69 -8.57
N LEU A 61 5.20 8.96 -7.58
CA LEU A 61 3.75 9.09 -7.77
C LEU A 61 3.27 10.41 -7.19
N THR A 62 2.44 11.13 -7.95
CA THR A 62 1.66 12.27 -7.46
C THR A 62 0.54 11.81 -6.50
N ALA A 63 -0.21 12.76 -5.96
CA ALA A 63 -1.36 12.44 -5.10
C ALA A 63 -2.47 11.75 -5.90
N GLU A 64 -2.73 12.21 -7.12
CA GLU A 64 -3.69 11.68 -8.09
C GLU A 64 -3.34 10.23 -8.47
N GLU A 65 -2.09 9.98 -8.84
CA GLU A 65 -1.62 8.64 -9.20
C GLU A 65 -1.66 7.69 -8.01
N ARG A 66 -1.25 8.17 -6.83
CA ARG A 66 -1.32 7.39 -5.58
C ARG A 66 -2.76 7.04 -5.23
N PHE A 67 -3.68 7.99 -5.34
CA PHE A 67 -5.10 7.74 -5.13
C PHE A 67 -5.60 6.68 -6.09
N LYS A 68 -5.29 6.81 -7.39
CA LYS A 68 -5.69 5.85 -8.42
C LYS A 68 -5.20 4.43 -8.15
N ILE A 69 -3.97 4.28 -7.68
CA ILE A 69 -3.44 2.97 -7.28
C ILE A 69 -4.19 2.46 -6.05
N ASN A 70 -4.41 3.29 -5.04
CA ASN A 70 -5.07 2.90 -3.79
C ASN A 70 -6.56 2.53 -3.98
N GLU A 71 -7.20 2.97 -5.07
CA GLU A 71 -8.60 2.63 -5.39
C GLU A 71 -8.85 1.12 -5.51
N HIS A 72 -7.82 0.29 -5.74
CA HIS A 72 -8.00 -1.18 -5.74
C HIS A 72 -8.57 -1.68 -4.40
N MET A 73 -8.21 -1.06 -3.28
CA MET A 73 -8.74 -1.41 -1.97
C MET A 73 -10.20 -1.02 -1.82
N ILE A 74 -10.56 0.15 -2.33
CA ILE A 74 -11.94 0.64 -2.31
C ILE A 74 -12.83 -0.26 -3.17
N THR A 75 -12.35 -0.60 -4.37
CA THR A 75 -13.02 -1.52 -5.29
C THR A 75 -13.19 -2.89 -4.64
N GLY A 76 -12.16 -3.41 -3.97
CA GLY A 76 -12.21 -4.66 -3.22
C GLY A 76 -13.29 -4.66 -2.13
N ILE A 77 -13.38 -3.58 -1.34
CA ILE A 77 -14.44 -3.39 -0.33
C ILE A 77 -15.82 -3.44 -0.98
N GLN A 78 -16.05 -2.67 -2.05
CA GLN A 78 -17.35 -2.61 -2.72
C GLN A 78 -17.77 -3.97 -3.28
N MET A 79 -16.83 -4.68 -3.92
CA MET A 79 -17.08 -6.00 -4.47
C MET A 79 -17.40 -7.02 -3.38
N LEU A 80 -16.55 -7.13 -2.36
CA LEU A 80 -16.70 -8.13 -1.30
C LEU A 80 -17.89 -7.83 -0.39
N SER A 81 -18.20 -6.56 -0.12
CA SER A 81 -19.37 -6.16 0.68
C SER A 81 -20.70 -6.49 -0.01
N SER A 82 -20.67 -6.69 -1.33
CA SER A 82 -21.86 -7.06 -2.12
C SER A 82 -22.10 -8.58 -2.15
N ILE A 83 -21.19 -9.38 -1.58
CA ILE A 83 -21.30 -10.83 -1.58
C ILE A 83 -22.00 -11.30 -0.28
N PRO A 84 -23.07 -12.11 -0.38
CA PRO A 84 -23.73 -12.68 0.79
C PRO A 84 -22.93 -13.87 1.32
N PHE A 85 -21.85 -13.59 2.06
CA PHE A 85 -21.05 -14.63 2.70
C PHE A 85 -21.88 -15.43 3.73
N PRO A 86 -21.65 -16.75 3.86
CA PRO A 86 -22.17 -17.51 4.98
C PRO A 86 -21.57 -17.00 6.30
N GLU A 87 -22.21 -17.33 7.43
CA GLU A 87 -21.84 -16.86 8.77
C GLU A 87 -20.34 -17.06 9.09
N ASP A 88 -19.80 -18.24 8.75
CA ASP A 88 -18.38 -18.58 8.98
C ASP A 88 -17.39 -17.72 8.17
N LEU A 89 -17.87 -17.04 7.11
CA LEU A 89 -17.06 -16.19 6.22
C LEU A 89 -17.47 -14.71 6.26
N GLN A 90 -18.33 -14.30 7.21
CA GLN A 90 -18.85 -12.93 7.27
C GLN A 90 -17.74 -11.85 7.39
N ASN A 91 -16.58 -12.22 7.94
CA ASN A 91 -15.44 -11.30 8.14
C ASN A 91 -14.44 -11.28 6.98
N VAL A 92 -14.65 -12.08 5.92
CA VAL A 92 -13.69 -12.20 4.81
C VAL A 92 -13.45 -10.86 4.12
N GLU A 93 -14.52 -10.09 3.88
CA GLU A 93 -14.41 -8.74 3.30
C GLU A 93 -13.47 -7.86 4.12
N ARG A 94 -13.70 -7.80 5.43
CA ARG A 94 -12.94 -6.93 6.33
C ARG A 94 -11.48 -7.36 6.37
N ILE A 95 -11.22 -8.64 6.59
CA ILE A 95 -9.88 -9.21 6.65
C ILE A 95 -9.11 -8.91 5.35
N ALA A 96 -9.72 -9.19 4.19
CA ALA A 96 -9.09 -8.98 2.90
C ALA A 96 -8.82 -7.51 2.58
N THR A 97 -9.54 -6.56 3.18
CA THR A 97 -9.49 -5.14 2.80
C THR A 97 -8.78 -4.24 3.82
N THR A 98 -8.21 -4.81 4.88
CA THR A 98 -7.47 -4.05 5.90
C THR A 98 -5.97 -4.33 5.91
N HIS A 99 -5.42 -5.13 4.99
CA HIS A 99 -3.98 -5.46 4.98
C HIS A 99 -3.07 -4.24 4.66
N HIS A 100 -3.63 -3.14 4.17
CA HIS A 100 -2.96 -1.85 4.00
C HIS A 100 -3.20 -0.85 5.16
N GLU A 101 -3.97 -1.24 6.17
CA GLU A 101 -4.10 -0.47 7.41
C GLU A 101 -2.82 -0.63 8.26
N THR A 102 -2.55 0.36 9.11
CA THR A 102 -1.34 0.36 9.94
C THR A 102 -1.71 0.52 11.41
N MET A 103 -0.86 0.03 12.31
CA MET A 103 -1.13 0.17 13.75
C MET A 103 -1.22 1.65 14.20
N LYS A 104 -0.59 2.57 13.45
CA LYS A 104 -0.67 4.03 13.64
C LYS A 104 -1.96 4.70 13.15
N GLY A 105 -2.82 4.02 12.37
CA GLY A 105 -3.97 4.66 11.74
C GLY A 105 -3.63 5.56 10.55
N THR A 106 -2.40 5.45 10.02
CA THR A 106 -1.97 6.19 8.82
C THR A 106 -2.14 5.39 7.53
N GLY A 107 -2.68 4.16 7.65
CA GLY A 107 -2.99 3.29 6.53
C GLY A 107 -4.24 3.72 5.76
N TYR A 108 -4.71 2.84 4.89
CA TYR A 108 -5.86 3.10 4.02
C TYR A 108 -6.59 1.77 3.73
N PRO A 109 -7.88 1.82 3.32
CA PRO A 109 -8.68 3.00 2.98
C PRO A 109 -9.55 3.58 4.11
N ARG A 110 -9.65 2.91 5.26
CA ARG A 110 -10.52 3.29 6.39
C ARG A 110 -9.76 4.04 7.50
N ARG A 111 -8.43 4.06 7.46
CA ARG A 111 -7.55 4.71 8.45
C ARG A 111 -7.83 4.15 9.85
N LEU A 112 -7.80 2.83 9.98
CA LEU A 112 -8.04 2.13 11.23
C LEU A 112 -6.78 2.15 12.09
N THR A 113 -6.93 2.45 13.37
CA THR A 113 -5.87 2.34 14.37
C THR A 113 -5.65 0.88 14.76
N GLY A 114 -4.49 0.58 15.37
CA GLY A 114 -4.17 -0.78 15.80
C GLY A 114 -5.25 -1.42 16.68
N ASP A 115 -5.87 -0.66 17.58
CA ASP A 115 -6.93 -1.15 18.48
C ASP A 115 -8.23 -1.51 17.75
N GLU A 116 -8.46 -0.96 16.55
CA GLU A 116 -9.58 -1.30 15.68
C GLU A 116 -9.31 -2.52 14.79
N LEU A 117 -8.04 -2.93 14.65
CA LEU A 117 -7.64 -4.10 13.89
C LEU A 117 -7.69 -5.36 14.76
N SER A 118 -8.38 -6.37 14.27
CA SER A 118 -8.43 -7.72 14.83
C SER A 118 -7.13 -8.48 14.57
N ILE A 119 -6.89 -9.53 15.36
CA ILE A 119 -5.67 -10.35 15.21
C ILE A 119 -5.50 -10.93 13.80
N PRO A 120 -6.53 -11.50 13.13
CA PRO A 120 -6.38 -11.98 11.75
C PRO A 120 -5.94 -10.90 10.76
N GLU A 121 -6.41 -9.67 10.92
CA GLU A 121 -6.05 -8.53 10.05
C GLU A 121 -4.59 -8.13 10.24
N ARG A 122 -4.12 -8.10 11.50
CA ARG A 122 -2.72 -7.83 11.82
C ARG A 122 -1.79 -8.93 11.31
N ILE A 123 -2.22 -10.20 11.39
CA ILE A 123 -1.49 -11.35 10.82
C ILE A 123 -1.41 -11.21 9.30
N LEU A 124 -2.50 -10.87 8.63
CA LEU A 124 -2.52 -10.73 7.18
C LEU A 124 -1.57 -9.63 6.71
N ALA A 125 -1.55 -8.47 7.36
CA ALA A 125 -0.63 -7.38 7.03
C ALA A 125 0.85 -7.81 7.13
N VAL A 126 1.23 -8.50 8.21
CA VAL A 126 2.61 -9.02 8.39
C VAL A 126 2.96 -10.03 7.30
N SER A 127 2.01 -10.92 6.96
CA SER A 127 2.19 -11.99 5.97
C SER A 127 2.33 -11.42 4.55
N ASP A 128 1.46 -10.49 4.17
CA ASP A 128 1.45 -9.81 2.87
C ASP A 128 2.76 -9.03 2.64
N ILE A 129 3.21 -8.28 3.65
CA ILE A 129 4.47 -7.53 3.55
C ILE A 129 5.66 -8.48 3.38
N PHE A 130 5.72 -9.57 4.15
CA PHE A 130 6.81 -10.52 4.04
C PHE A 130 6.86 -11.16 2.65
N GLU A 131 5.72 -11.68 2.17
CA GLU A 131 5.60 -12.23 0.82
C GLU A 131 6.04 -11.22 -0.24
N ALA A 132 5.53 -9.99 -0.18
CA ALA A 132 5.85 -8.92 -1.13
C ALA A 132 7.33 -8.52 -1.14
N LEU A 133 8.04 -8.64 0.00
CA LEU A 133 9.48 -8.38 0.09
C LEU A 133 10.31 -9.52 -0.52
N THR A 134 9.84 -10.76 -0.38
CA THR A 134 10.53 -11.97 -0.84
C THR A 134 10.16 -12.40 -2.27
N ALA A 135 9.09 -11.85 -2.86
CA ALA A 135 8.66 -12.20 -4.20
C ALA A 135 9.75 -11.93 -5.27
N SER A 136 10.09 -12.96 -6.05
CA SER A 136 11.14 -12.92 -7.09
C SER A 136 10.63 -12.62 -8.50
N ASP A 137 9.31 -12.60 -8.67
CA ASP A 137 8.60 -12.42 -9.94
C ASP A 137 8.49 -10.96 -10.40
N ARG A 138 9.01 -10.01 -9.61
CA ARG A 138 8.92 -8.57 -9.90
C ARG A 138 10.07 -8.11 -10.83
N PRO A 139 9.79 -7.72 -12.09
CA PRO A 139 10.84 -7.45 -13.10
C PRO A 139 11.84 -6.35 -12.72
N TYR A 140 11.40 -5.42 -11.87
CA TYR A 140 12.15 -4.20 -11.53
C TYR A 140 12.88 -4.28 -10.19
N LYS A 141 12.77 -5.39 -9.45
CA LYS A 141 13.31 -5.49 -8.09
C LYS A 141 13.86 -6.88 -7.85
N LYS A 142 15.15 -6.97 -7.51
CA LYS A 142 15.70 -8.23 -6.99
C LYS A 142 14.98 -8.61 -5.70
N ALA A 143 14.56 -9.86 -5.63
CA ALA A 143 13.98 -10.45 -4.44
C ALA A 143 14.93 -10.24 -3.25
N LYS A 144 14.38 -9.92 -2.08
CA LYS A 144 15.19 -9.81 -0.86
C LYS A 144 15.46 -11.18 -0.28
N THR A 145 16.57 -11.30 0.44
CA THR A 145 16.82 -12.49 1.26
C THR A 145 15.86 -12.52 2.45
N VAL A 146 15.75 -13.68 3.07
CA VAL A 146 14.90 -13.87 4.26
C VAL A 146 15.35 -12.93 5.38
N SER A 147 16.64 -12.86 5.68
CA SER A 147 17.16 -11.97 6.73
C SER A 147 16.84 -10.50 6.46
N GLN A 148 17.01 -10.03 5.21
CA GLN A 148 16.71 -8.66 4.81
C GLN A 148 15.21 -8.33 4.95
N SER A 149 14.35 -9.30 4.65
CA SER A 149 12.90 -9.12 4.72
C SER A 149 12.44 -9.02 6.18
N LEU A 150 13.01 -9.85 7.06
CA LEU A 150 12.77 -9.77 8.51
C LEU A 150 13.31 -8.46 9.12
N ASP A 151 14.48 -7.99 8.70
CA ASP A 151 15.04 -6.71 9.16
C ASP A 151 14.13 -5.51 8.80
N ILE A 152 13.56 -5.51 7.59
CA ILE A 152 12.62 -4.48 7.16
C ILE A 152 11.33 -4.56 7.96
N LEU A 153 10.77 -5.76 8.09
CA LEU A 153 9.53 -5.99 8.82
C LEU A 153 9.67 -5.64 10.31
N HIS A 154 10.82 -5.94 10.92
CA HIS A 154 11.14 -5.53 12.28
C HIS A 154 11.18 -3.99 12.42
N LYS A 155 11.84 -3.29 11.49
CA LYS A 155 11.83 -1.81 11.50
C LYS A 155 10.43 -1.24 11.35
N MET A 156 9.59 -1.86 10.52
CA MET A 156 8.18 -1.49 10.39
C MET A 156 7.40 -1.74 11.68
N ALA A 157 7.67 -2.84 12.38
CA ALA A 157 7.07 -3.13 13.68
C ALA A 157 7.50 -2.13 14.76
N LEU A 158 8.79 -1.79 14.84
CA LEU A 158 9.31 -0.76 15.75
C LEU A 158 8.74 0.63 15.43
N ASP A 159 8.51 0.92 14.16
CA ASP A 159 7.82 2.14 13.72
C ASP A 159 6.28 2.01 13.86
N ASN A 160 5.74 1.04 14.59
CA ASN A 160 4.30 0.83 14.79
C ASN A 160 3.49 0.86 13.48
N HIS A 161 4.09 0.40 12.38
CA HIS A 161 3.40 0.24 11.10
C HIS A 161 2.64 -1.09 11.10
N VAL A 162 3.28 -2.15 11.58
CA VAL A 162 2.68 -3.48 11.83
C VAL A 162 2.76 -3.83 13.30
N ASP A 163 1.97 -4.81 13.74
CA ASP A 163 1.95 -5.26 15.13
C ASP A 163 3.25 -6.02 15.48
N ILE A 164 3.97 -5.55 16.50
CA ILE A 164 5.25 -6.13 16.93
C ILE A 164 5.10 -7.50 17.56
N GLU A 165 4.00 -7.78 18.25
CA GLU A 165 3.76 -9.08 18.88
C GLU A 165 3.40 -10.12 17.83
N VAL A 166 2.64 -9.73 16.79
CA VAL A 166 2.39 -10.59 15.63
C VAL A 166 3.69 -10.87 14.86
N PHE A 167 4.53 -9.86 14.64
CA PHE A 167 5.85 -10.06 14.03
C PHE A 167 6.73 -11.00 14.86
N ARG A 168 6.79 -10.83 16.18
CA ARG A 168 7.53 -11.72 17.09
C ARG A 168 6.99 -13.14 17.05
N LEU A 169 5.67 -13.31 17.01
CA LEU A 169 5.03 -14.61 16.86
C LEU A 169 5.46 -15.27 15.53
N PHE A 170 5.44 -14.52 14.43
CA PHE A 170 5.85 -14.98 13.10
C PHE A 170 7.31 -15.47 13.06
N VAL A 171 8.21 -14.79 13.78
CA VAL A 171 9.61 -15.24 13.94
C VAL A 171 9.69 -16.48 14.84
N ARG A 172 9.09 -16.44 16.03
CA ARG A 172 9.15 -17.53 17.03
C ARG A 172 8.58 -18.84 16.51
N SER A 173 7.52 -18.77 15.72
CA SER A 173 6.85 -19.94 15.14
C SER A 173 7.56 -20.50 13.91
N LYS A 174 8.61 -19.82 13.41
CA LYS A 174 9.36 -20.20 12.21
C LYS A 174 8.54 -20.26 10.92
N VAL A 175 7.32 -19.72 10.91
CA VAL A 175 6.45 -19.72 9.72
C VAL A 175 7.13 -19.06 8.53
N TYR A 176 7.94 -18.02 8.76
CA TYR A 176 8.73 -17.37 7.71
C TYR A 176 9.70 -18.35 7.02
N MET A 177 10.26 -19.29 7.77
CA MET A 177 11.23 -20.27 7.28
C MET A 177 10.52 -21.45 6.60
N ASP A 178 9.37 -21.88 7.14
CA ASP A 178 8.52 -22.87 6.50
C ASP A 178 8.06 -22.38 5.12
N TYR A 179 7.60 -21.12 5.04
CA TYR A 179 7.28 -20.45 3.77
C TYR A 179 8.51 -20.37 2.86
N ALA A 180 9.66 -19.94 3.39
CA ALA A 180 10.88 -19.80 2.61
C ALA A 180 11.32 -21.13 1.96
N ASN A 181 11.33 -22.21 2.73
CA ASN A 181 11.70 -23.55 2.23
C ASN A 181 10.72 -24.08 1.18
N GLN A 182 9.45 -23.68 1.24
CA GLN A 182 8.42 -24.15 0.33
C GLN A 182 8.35 -23.34 -0.97
N PHE A 183 8.55 -22.02 -0.90
CA PHE A 183 8.21 -21.10 -1.99
C PHE A 183 9.36 -20.24 -2.51
N LEU A 184 10.45 -20.06 -1.75
CA LEU A 184 11.55 -19.18 -2.16
C LEU A 184 12.70 -19.94 -2.82
N GLU A 185 13.47 -19.22 -3.63
CA GLU A 185 14.69 -19.77 -4.21
C GLU A 185 15.75 -19.96 -3.13
N GLN A 186 16.59 -20.99 -3.29
CA GLN A 186 17.70 -21.27 -2.37
C GLN A 186 18.67 -20.09 -2.22
N SER A 187 18.77 -19.24 -3.24
CA SER A 187 19.58 -18.02 -3.26
C SER A 187 19.09 -16.95 -2.27
N GLN A 188 17.81 -17.02 -1.86
CA GLN A 188 17.18 -16.09 -0.94
C GLN A 188 17.22 -16.55 0.52
N ILE A 189 17.45 -17.85 0.76
CA ILE A 189 17.45 -18.45 2.09
C ILE A 189 18.85 -18.33 2.70
N ASP A 190 19.03 -17.28 3.49
CA ASP A 190 20.27 -17.00 4.22
C ASP A 190 20.14 -17.27 5.72
N THR A 191 21.26 -17.17 6.44
CA THR A 191 21.26 -17.38 7.90
C THR A 191 20.57 -16.22 8.60
N VAL A 192 19.58 -16.54 9.44
CA VAL A 192 18.83 -15.57 10.25
C VAL A 192 19.27 -15.67 11.71
N ASP A 193 19.69 -14.54 12.27
CA ASP A 193 19.90 -14.38 13.70
C ASP A 193 18.65 -13.80 14.35
N GLU A 194 17.81 -14.68 14.90
CA GLU A 194 16.53 -14.31 15.48
C GLU A 194 16.62 -13.59 16.81
N SER A 195 17.78 -13.67 17.49
CA SER A 195 17.97 -12.98 18.76
C SER A 195 17.76 -11.46 18.61
N LYS A 196 17.99 -10.92 17.41
CA LYS A 196 17.74 -9.53 17.04
C LYS A 196 16.28 -9.08 17.17
N TYR A 197 15.34 -10.02 17.14
CA TYR A 197 13.90 -9.72 17.02
C TYR A 197 13.12 -10.05 18.31
N LEU A 198 13.68 -10.90 19.17
CA LEU A 198 12.94 -11.54 20.26
C LEU A 198 13.21 -10.96 21.65
N PHE A 199 14.11 -9.98 21.77
CA PHE A 199 14.39 -9.27 23.02
C PHE A 199 13.98 -7.80 22.90
N ASP A 200 13.39 -7.28 23.96
CA ASP A 200 13.17 -5.84 24.10
C ASP A 200 14.52 -5.14 24.21
N SER A 201 14.80 -4.20 23.31
CA SER A 201 15.93 -3.27 23.41
C SER A 201 15.53 -2.05 24.23
#